data_AF-E7G6S2-F1
#
_entry.id   AF-E7G6S2-F1
#
_cell.length_a   1.000
_cell.length_b   1.000
_cell.length_c   1.000
_cell.angle_alpha   90.00
_cell.angle_beta   90.00
_cell.angle_gamma   90.00
#
_symmetry.space_group_name_H-M   'P 1'
#
loop_
_entity.id
_entity.type
_entity.pdbx_description
1 polymer ?
#
loop_
_entity_poly.entity_id
_entity_poly.type
_entity_poly.pdbx_seq_one_letter_code
_entity_poly.pdbx_strand_id
1 'polypeptide(L)'
;MSINKKKVSGAKVSKTAIAFYVLSALLMIGFLLTVYNVTVYIQSLLSAGSISLTANWMDVVLYYVNNTAIYLALSALLFGMGYVIAYIKGKSVKTVKEVIEDNVEEVVEDDNEEVNDILEETKTEEEL
;
A
#
# COMPACT_ATOMS: atom_id res chain seq x y z
N MET A 1 6.88 -10.32 -37.52
CA MET A 1 6.91 -10.77 -36.11
C MET A 1 6.68 -9.53 -35.24
N SER A 2 5.45 -9.31 -34.79
CA SER A 2 5.08 -8.11 -34.02
C SER A 2 5.16 -8.41 -32.53
N ILE A 3 6.12 -7.78 -31.84
CA ILE A 3 6.30 -7.91 -30.39
C ILE A 3 5.21 -7.08 -29.71
N ASN A 4 4.23 -7.77 -29.13
CA ASN A 4 3.15 -7.14 -28.38
C ASN A 4 3.70 -6.64 -27.03
N LYS A 5 3.94 -5.33 -26.90
CA LYS A 5 4.38 -4.71 -25.65
C LYS A 5 3.20 -4.70 -24.68
N LYS A 6 3.11 -5.70 -23.80
CA LYS A 6 2.16 -5.70 -22.67
C LYS A 6 2.46 -4.46 -21.81
N LYS A 7 1.59 -3.45 -21.92
CA LYS A 7 1.67 -2.21 -21.15
C LYS A 7 1.44 -2.59 -19.69
N VAL A 8 2.49 -2.52 -18.87
CA VAL A 8 2.39 -2.75 -17.43
C VAL A 8 1.56 -1.61 -16.84
N SER A 9 0.26 -1.83 -16.74
CA SER A 9 -0.68 -0.93 -16.09
C SER A 9 -0.29 -0.86 -14.62
N GLY A 10 0.43 0.19 -14.22
CA GLY A 10 0.81 0.43 -12.83
C GLY A 10 -0.42 0.33 -11.93
N ALA A 11 -0.37 -0.55 -10.93
CA ALA A 11 -1.45 -0.74 -9.99
C ALA A 11 -1.85 0.61 -9.37
N LYS A 12 -3.09 1.04 -9.59
CA LYS A 12 -3.59 2.32 -9.07
C LYS A 12 -3.60 2.26 -7.54
N VAL A 13 -2.69 3.00 -6.91
CA VAL A 13 -2.61 3.11 -5.45
C VAL A 13 -3.93 3.69 -4.93
N SER A 14 -4.45 3.12 -3.83
CA SER A 14 -5.72 3.57 -3.25
C SER A 14 -5.65 5.06 -2.86
N LYS A 15 -6.62 5.88 -3.28
CA LYS A 15 -6.73 7.29 -2.85
C LYS A 15 -6.71 7.42 -1.32
N THR A 16 -7.32 6.47 -0.62
CA THR A 16 -7.32 6.40 0.85
C THR A 16 -5.90 6.16 1.38
N ALA A 17 -5.15 5.21 0.82
CA ALA A 17 -3.78 4.94 1.25
C ALA A 17 -2.87 6.17 1.04
N ILE A 18 -3.04 6.87 -0.09
CA ILE A 18 -2.32 8.12 -0.36
C ILE A 18 -2.62 9.16 0.73
N ALA A 19 -3.88 9.32 1.15
CA ALA A 19 -4.22 10.26 2.22
C ALA A 19 -3.51 9.93 3.54
N PHE A 20 -3.45 8.65 3.93
CA PHE A 20 -2.72 8.19 5.12
C PHE A 20 -1.22 8.50 5.02
N TYR A 21 -0.61 8.27 3.85
CA TYR A 21 0.80 8.61 3.63
C TYR A 21 1.07 10.11 3.69
N VAL A 22 0.19 10.93 3.13
CA VAL A 22 0.31 12.40 3.19
C VAL A 22 0.22 12.89 4.64
N LEU A 23 -0.77 12.42 5.41
CA LEU A 23 -0.87 12.78 6.83
C LEU A 23 0.33 12.30 7.64
N SER A 24 0.82 11.08 7.38
CA SER A 24 2.05 10.56 8.00
C SER A 24 3.25 11.46 7.72
N ALA A 25 3.42 11.90 6.48
CA ALA A 25 4.51 12.81 6.09
C ALA A 25 4.38 14.18 6.77
N LEU A 26 3.17 14.73 6.87
CA LEU A 26 2.92 15.97 7.60
C LEU A 26 3.27 15.85 9.09
N LEU A 27 2.91 14.74 9.73
CA LEU A 27 3.31 14.48 11.12
C LEU A 27 4.82 14.29 11.28
N MET A 28 5.50 13.69 10.28
CA MET A 28 6.96 13.58 10.29
C MET A 28 7.63 14.95 10.18
N ILE A 29 7.11 15.85 9.33
CA ILE A 29 7.58 17.24 9.28
C ILE A 29 7.33 17.94 10.62
N GLY A 30 6.15 17.73 11.22
CA GLY A 30 5.83 18.23 12.56
C GLY A 30 6.81 17.72 13.62
N PHE A 31 7.16 16.44 13.60
CA PHE A 31 8.17 15.85 14.47
C PHE A 31 9.52 16.57 14.34
N LEU A 32 10.03 16.77 13.12
CA LEU A 32 11.30 17.45 12.88
C LEU A 32 11.29 18.90 13.36
N LEU A 33 10.20 19.63 13.11
CA LEU A 33 10.03 21.00 13.62
C LEU A 33 10.01 21.04 15.15
N THR A 34 9.31 20.11 15.80
CA THR A 34 9.27 20.03 17.26
C THR A 34 10.63 19.66 17.84
N VAL A 35 11.37 18.73 17.24
CA VAL A 35 12.75 18.41 17.63
C VAL A 35 13.63 19.66 17.55
N TYR A 36 13.54 20.43 16.46
CA TYR A 36 14.27 21.68 16.31
C TYR A 36 13.93 22.67 17.43
N ASN A 37 12.63 22.91 17.66
CA ASN A 37 12.16 23.85 18.69
C ASN A 37 12.62 23.44 20.10
N VAL A 38 12.51 22.16 20.43
CA VAL A 38 13.00 21.60 21.70
C VAL A 38 14.51 21.81 21.82
N THR A 39 15.26 21.57 20.74
CA THR A 39 16.73 21.76 20.74
C THR A 39 17.10 23.21 21.02
N VAL A 40 16.44 24.16 20.36
CA VAL A 40 16.67 25.60 20.60
C VAL A 40 16.33 25.98 22.04
N TYR A 41 15.22 25.45 22.57
CA TYR A 41 14.83 25.69 23.96
C TYR A 41 15.86 25.17 24.97
N ILE A 42 16.31 23.91 24.81
CA ILE A 42 17.33 23.33 25.70
C ILE A 42 18.66 24.10 25.61
N GLN A 43 19.08 24.51 24.40
CA GLN A 43 20.29 25.33 24.24
C GLN A 43 20.18 26.69 24.94
N SER A 44 19.00 27.31 24.90
CA SER A 44 18.74 28.56 25.64
C SER A 44 18.89 28.35 27.15
N LEU A 45 18.35 27.26 27.70
CA LEU A 45 18.50 26.94 29.13
C LEU A 45 19.94 26.64 29.54
N LEU A 46 20.71 25.95 28.68
CA LEU A 46 22.13 25.69 28.89
C LEU A 46 22.95 26.99 28.90
N SER A 47 22.66 27.88 27.95
CA SER A 47 23.35 29.17 27.83
C SER A 47 23.05 30.11 29.01
N ALA A 48 21.85 30.01 29.59
CA ALA A 48 21.46 30.74 30.78
C ALA A 48 22.05 30.15 32.09
N GLY A 49 22.69 28.98 32.03
CA GLY A 49 23.18 28.28 33.22
C GLY A 49 22.07 27.67 34.08
N SER A 50 20.82 27.64 33.60
CA SER A 50 19.66 27.12 34.33
C SER A 50 19.67 25.61 34.47
N ILE A 51 20.31 24.90 33.53
CA ILE A 51 20.48 23.45 33.55
C ILE A 51 21.90 23.09 33.14
N SER A 52 22.37 21.91 33.53
CA SER A 52 23.63 21.33 33.05
C SER A 52 23.36 19.97 32.39
N LEU A 53 23.94 19.71 31.22
CA LEU A 53 23.75 18.43 30.53
C LEU A 53 24.17 17.25 31.40
N THR A 54 25.24 17.36 32.19
CA THR A 54 25.71 16.25 33.01
C THR A 54 24.80 15.97 34.21
N ALA A 55 24.22 17.02 34.79
CA ALA A 55 23.34 16.89 35.96
C ALA A 55 21.89 16.55 35.59
N ASN A 56 21.41 17.05 34.44
CA ASN A 56 20.01 17.01 34.02
C ASN A 56 19.78 16.18 32.76
N TRP A 57 20.70 15.28 32.38
CA TRP A 57 20.60 14.52 31.12
C TRP A 57 19.27 13.76 30.97
N MET A 58 18.74 13.20 32.07
CA MET A 58 17.47 12.48 32.06
C MET A 58 16.30 13.41 31.79
N ASP A 59 16.26 14.58 32.43
CA ASP A 59 15.21 15.59 32.23
C ASP A 59 15.21 16.08 30.78
N VAL A 60 16.39 16.29 30.21
CA VAL A 60 16.56 16.68 28.80
C VAL A 60 15.99 15.59 27.87
N VAL A 61 16.34 14.32 28.09
CA VAL A 61 15.83 13.20 27.28
C VAL A 61 14.31 13.07 27.40
N LEU A 62 13.78 13.09 28.63
CA LEU A 62 12.34 13.01 28.88
C LEU A 62 11.60 14.19 28.23
N TYR A 63 12.19 15.38 28.24
CA TYR A 63 11.61 16.54 27.58
C TYR A 63 11.53 16.34 26.07
N TYR A 64 12.56 15.81 25.42
CA TYR A 64 12.48 15.42 24.00
C TYR A 64 11.38 14.39 23.76
N VAL A 65 11.35 13.30 24.54
CA VAL A 65 10.36 12.22 24.38
C VAL A 65 8.94 12.75 24.55
N ASN A 66 8.66 13.49 25.62
CA ASN A 66 7.31 14.00 25.91
C ASN A 66 6.81 14.97 24.84
N ASN A 67 7.70 15.74 24.21
CA ASN A 67 7.30 16.71 23.19
C ASN A 67 7.24 16.09 21.78
N THR A 68 8.04 15.07 21.48
CA THR A 68 8.23 14.60 20.10
C THR A 68 7.65 13.21 19.84
N ALA A 69 7.53 12.34 20.85
CA ALA A 69 7.18 10.93 20.66
C ALA A 69 5.81 10.75 20.01
N ILE A 70 4.83 11.59 20.33
CA ILE A 70 3.48 11.47 19.77
C ILE A 70 3.46 11.72 18.26
N TYR A 71 4.24 12.67 17.75
CA TYR A 71 4.33 12.96 16.33
C TYR A 71 4.97 11.79 15.58
N LEU A 72 6.04 11.22 16.13
CA LEU A 72 6.73 10.08 15.55
C LEU A 72 5.84 8.82 15.57
N ALA A 73 5.20 8.53 16.70
CA ALA A 73 4.33 7.38 16.86
C ALA A 73 3.12 7.44 15.92
N LEU A 74 2.44 8.58 15.85
CA LEU A 74 1.31 8.76 14.94
C LEU A 74 1.74 8.74 13.47
N SER A 75 2.90 9.34 13.13
CA SER A 75 3.45 9.26 11.77
C SER A 75 3.69 7.81 11.35
N ALA A 76 4.34 7.00 12.20
CA ALA A 76 4.60 5.59 11.95
C ALA A 76 3.31 4.78 11.84
N LEU A 77 2.34 5.04 12.72
CA LEU A 77 1.04 4.36 12.72
C LEU A 77 0.27 4.64 11.42
N LEU A 78 0.17 5.91 11.02
CA LEU A 78 -0.50 6.28 9.77
C LEU A 78 0.22 5.72 8.54
N PHE A 79 1.55 5.69 8.55
CA PHE A 79 2.32 5.05 7.48
C PHE A 79 2.01 3.55 7.39
N GLY A 80 2.01 2.86 8.53
CA GLY A 80 1.64 1.45 8.63
C GLY A 80 0.23 1.19 8.12
N MET A 81 -0.75 2.02 8.49
CA MET A 81 -2.12 1.93 7.98
C MET A 81 -2.18 2.14 6.47
N GLY A 82 -1.48 3.15 5.94
CA GLY A 82 -1.37 3.38 4.50
C GLY A 82 -0.82 2.15 3.77
N TYR A 83 0.21 1.51 4.35
CA TYR A 83 0.80 0.29 3.84
C TYR A 83 -0.17 -0.89 3.83
N VAL A 84 -0.86 -1.14 4.95
CA VAL A 84 -1.85 -2.23 5.05
C VAL A 84 -2.97 -2.03 4.02
N ILE A 85 -3.50 -0.81 3.86
CA ILE A 85 -4.55 -0.51 2.88
C ILE A 85 -4.07 -0.74 1.45
N ALA A 86 -2.85 -0.29 1.12
CA ALA A 86 -2.26 -0.50 -0.20
C ALA A 86 -2.03 -1.99 -0.48
N TYR A 87 -1.57 -2.74 0.51
CA TYR A 87 -1.32 -4.19 0.41
C TYR A 87 -2.63 -4.97 0.17
N ILE A 88 -3.69 -4.70 0.95
CA ILE A 88 -4.98 -5.36 0.79
C ILE A 88 -5.60 -5.06 -0.59
N LYS A 89 -5.44 -3.83 -1.10
CA LYS A 89 -5.99 -3.46 -2.42
C LYS A 89 -5.15 -3.98 -3.59
N GLY A 90 -3.85 -4.19 -3.37
CA GLY A 90 -2.94 -4.79 -4.34
C GLY A 90 -3.14 -6.31 -4.50
N LYS A 91 -3.63 -6.99 -3.46
CA LYS A 91 -4.30 -8.27 -3.60
C LYS A 91 -5.68 -8.01 -4.20
N SER A 92 -5.83 -8.17 -5.51
CA SER A 92 -7.14 -8.20 -6.15
C SER A 92 -8.05 -9.18 -5.39
N VAL A 93 -8.98 -8.67 -4.58
CA VAL A 93 -10.19 -9.43 -4.28
C VAL A 93 -10.88 -9.52 -5.63
N LYS A 94 -10.70 -10.64 -6.33
CA LYS A 94 -11.51 -10.94 -7.51
C LYS A 94 -12.96 -10.84 -7.04
N THR A 95 -13.65 -9.79 -7.47
CA THR A 95 -15.08 -9.72 -7.29
C THR A 95 -15.69 -10.92 -7.99
N VAL A 96 -16.79 -11.48 -7.45
CA VAL A 96 -17.49 -12.65 -8.02
C VAL A 96 -17.74 -12.51 -9.53
N LYS A 97 -17.90 -11.28 -10.03
CA LYS A 97 -18.01 -10.97 -11.47
C LYS A 97 -16.77 -11.34 -12.31
N GLU A 98 -15.56 -11.13 -11.77
CA GLU A 98 -14.27 -11.46 -12.43
C GLU A 98 -14.01 -12.98 -12.41
N VAL A 99 -14.52 -13.70 -11.40
CA VAL A 99 -14.49 -15.17 -11.36
C VAL A 99 -15.47 -15.77 -12.39
N ILE A 100 -16.63 -15.14 -12.61
CA ILE A 100 -17.61 -15.62 -13.60
C ILE A 100 -17.10 -15.39 -15.03
N GLU A 101 -16.45 -14.26 -15.34
CA GLU A 101 -15.87 -14.04 -16.68
C GLU A 101 -14.70 -14.99 -16.98
N ASP A 102 -13.80 -15.23 -16.01
CA ASP A 102 -12.72 -16.22 -16.19
C ASP A 102 -13.26 -17.65 -16.39
N ASN A 103 -14.33 -18.05 -15.70
CA ASN A 103 -14.95 -19.39 -15.88
C ASN A 103 -15.75 -19.50 -17.18
N VAL A 104 -16.25 -18.39 -17.74
CA VAL A 104 -16.94 -18.42 -19.04
C VAL A 104 -15.93 -18.46 -20.19
N GLU A 105 -14.76 -17.83 -20.07
CA GLU A 105 -13.67 -18.01 -21.05
C GLU A 105 -13.02 -19.41 -20.95
N GLU A 106 -12.85 -19.97 -19.75
CA GLU A 106 -12.29 -21.32 -19.57
C GLU A 106 -13.22 -22.42 -20.09
N VAL A 107 -14.54 -22.26 -20.00
CA VAL A 107 -15.52 -23.23 -20.55
C VAL A 107 -15.62 -23.17 -22.09
N VAL A 108 -15.22 -22.06 -22.73
CA VAL A 108 -15.28 -21.94 -24.21
C VAL A 108 -14.03 -22.49 -24.89
N GLU A 109 -12.89 -22.62 -24.17
CA GLU A 109 -11.68 -23.24 -24.73
C GLU A 109 -11.56 -24.76 -24.50
N ASP A 110 -12.32 -25.37 -23.58
CA ASP A 110 -12.21 -26.81 -23.24
C ASP A 110 -13.24 -27.72 -23.94
N ASP A 111 -14.09 -27.19 -24.83
CA ASP A 111 -15.14 -27.97 -25.51
C ASP A 111 -14.91 -28.10 -27.03
N ASN A 112 -13.65 -28.00 -27.48
CA ASN A 112 -13.29 -28.02 -28.91
C ASN A 112 -12.27 -29.09 -29.34
N GLU A 113 -12.15 -30.22 -28.62
CA GLU A 113 -11.30 -31.34 -29.12
C GLU A 113 -11.96 -32.73 -29.19
N GLU A 114 -13.21 -32.96 -28.74
CA GLU A 114 -13.81 -34.32 -28.81
C GLU A 114 -15.25 -34.42 -29.36
N VAL A 115 -15.71 -33.48 -30.20
CA VAL A 115 -17.02 -33.63 -30.88
C VAL A 115 -16.93 -33.34 -32.38
N ASN A 116 -15.95 -33.93 -33.07
CA ASN A 116 -15.90 -33.88 -34.53
C ASN A 116 -15.82 -35.25 -35.23
N ASP A 117 -15.86 -36.37 -34.49
CA ASP A 117 -15.75 -37.71 -35.07
C ASP A 117 -17.05 -38.55 -35.05
N ILE A 118 -18.21 -37.98 -34.71
CA ILE A 118 -19.49 -38.74 -34.64
C ILE A 118 -20.56 -38.24 -35.65
N LEU A 119 -20.30 -37.19 -36.42
CA LEU A 119 -21.30 -36.58 -37.31
C LEU A 119 -21.11 -36.84 -38.82
N GLU A 120 -20.06 -37.56 -39.23
CA GLU A 120 -19.89 -37.97 -40.65
C GLU A 120 -20.54 -39.33 -41.01
N GLU A 121 -21.02 -40.13 -40.06
CA GLU A 121 -21.58 -41.46 -40.34
C GLU A 121 -23.12 -41.56 -40.47
N THR A 122 -23.88 -40.46 -40.36
CA THR A 122 -25.37 -40.51 -40.43
C THR A 122 -26.01 -39.64 -41.51
N LYS A 123 -25.29 -39.34 -42.60
CA LYS A 123 -25.87 -38.62 -43.77
C LYS A 123 -25.71 -39.30 -45.12
N THR A 124 -25.43 -40.61 -45.16
CA THR A 124 -25.30 -41.35 -46.41
C THR A 124 -26.36 -42.45 -46.60
N GLU A 125 -27.56 -42.32 -46.03
CA GLU A 125 -28.68 -43.26 -46.27
C GLU A 125 -30.06 -42.61 -46.53
N GLU A 126 -30.18 -41.31 -46.81
CA GLU A 126 -31.48 -40.70 -47.21
C GLU A 126 -31.55 -40.15 -48.65
N GLU A 127 -30.57 -40.44 -49.51
CA GLU A 127 -30.73 -40.27 -50.96
C GLU A 127 -30.28 -41.53 -51.72
N LEU A 128 -31.16 -42.53 -51.77
CA LEU A 128 -31.35 -43.47 -52.90
C LEU A 128 -32.65 -44.27 -52.76
#